data_AF-A0A382UJW7-F1
#
_entry.id   AF-A0A382UJW7-F1
#
_cell.length_a   1.000
_cell.length_b   1.000
_cell.length_c   1.000
_cell.angle_alpha   90.00
_cell.angle_beta   90.00
_cell.angle_gamma   90.00
#
_symmetry.space_group_name_H-M   'P 1'
#
loop_
_entity.id
_entity.type
_entity.pdbx_description
1 polymer ?
#
loop_
_entity_poly.entity_id
_entity_poly.type
_entity_poly.pdbx_seq_one_letter_code
_entity_poly.pdbx_strand_id
1 'polypeptide(L)' 'VEKLDLHGVRHHEVDLIVENFIYLNQKEIPLTIICGNSSKMVELVTTVLERTGSDYVEGKGLDFGRITVLTL' A
#
# COMPACT_ATOMS: atom_id res chain seq x y z
N VAL A 1 0.29 13.99 -3.90
CA VAL A 1 0.25 12.72 -3.16
C VAL A 1 0.03 11.63 -4.18
N GLU A 2 1.10 10.90 -4.48
CA GLU A 2 1.06 9.81 -5.44
C GLU A 2 0.22 8.66 -4.87
N LYS A 3 -0.62 8.04 -5.69
CA LYS A 3 -1.58 7.02 -5.24
C LYS A 3 -1.56 5.77 -6.11
N LEU A 4 -1.56 4.61 -5.45
CA LEU A 4 -1.78 3.31 -6.06
C LEU A 4 -3.18 2.81 -5.68
N ASP A 5 -3.98 2.46 -6.68
CA ASP A 5 -5.30 1.86 -6.49
C ASP A 5 -5.28 0.39 -6.89
N LEU A 6 -5.56 -0.51 -5.93
CA LEU A 6 -5.51 -1.96 -6.11
C LEU A 6 -6.89 -2.57 -6.39
N HIS A 7 -7.94 -1.77 -6.61
CA HIS A 7 -9.24 -2.32 -7.00
C HIS A 7 -9.13 -3.14 -8.30
N GLY A 8 -9.55 -4.40 -8.24
CA GLY A 8 -9.53 -5.31 -9.38
C GLY A 8 -8.19 -5.99 -9.64
N VAL A 9 -7.13 -5.64 -8.90
CA VAL A 9 -5.82 -6.33 -8.96
C VAL A 9 -5.94 -7.71 -8.33
N ARG A 10 -5.37 -8.74 -8.96
CA ARG A 10 -5.37 -10.09 -8.37
C ARG A 10 -4.37 -10.15 -7.24
N HIS A 11 -4.71 -10.88 -6.18
CA HIS A 11 -3.85 -11.00 -4.98
C HIS A 11 -2.39 -11.39 -5.26
N HIS A 12 -2.13 -12.23 -6.27
CA HIS A 12 -0.76 -12.64 -6.60
C HIS A 12 0.05 -11.56 -7.34
N GLU A 13 -0.60 -10.53 -7.88
CA GLU A 13 0.06 -9.40 -8.56
C GLU A 13 0.45 -8.29 -7.58
N VAL A 14 -0.21 -8.25 -6.41
CA VAL A 14 -0.06 -7.18 -5.40
C VAL A 14 1.40 -7.01 -4.98
N ASP A 15 2.11 -8.11 -4.75
CA ASP A 15 3.47 -8.11 -4.23
C ASP A 15 4.41 -7.25 -5.09
N LEU A 16 4.51 -7.55 -6.38
CA LEU A 16 5.36 -6.84 -7.33
C LEU A 16 4.87 -5.40 -7.59
N ILE A 17 3.56 -5.19 -7.68
CA ILE A 17 2.99 -3.87 -7.98
C ILE A 17 3.30 -2.89 -6.83
N VAL A 18 3.08 -3.33 -5.59
CA VAL A 18 3.31 -2.49 -4.40
C VAL A 18 4.79 -2.22 -4.21
N GLU A 19 5.64 -3.23 -4.33
CA GLU A 19 7.10 -3.07 -4.18
C GLU A 19 7.67 -2.09 -5.21
N ASN A 20 7.29 -2.23 -6.49
CA ASN A 20 7.70 -1.29 -7.53
C ASN A 20 7.17 0.13 -7.26
N PHE A 21 5.91 0.25 -6.86
CA PHE A 21 5.32 1.55 -6.58
C PHE A 21 6.08 2.29 -5.47
N ILE A 22 6.46 1.59 -4.41
CA ILE A 22 7.24 2.18 -3.32
C ILE A 22 8.61 2.64 -3.82
N TYR A 23 9.37 1.76 -4.46
CA TYR A 23 10.75 2.07 -4.86
C TYR A 23 10.86 3.09 -5.99
N LEU A 24 9.85 3.22 -6.86
CA LEU A 24 9.84 4.19 -7.94
C LEU A 24 9.40 5.59 -7.49
N ASN A 25 8.71 5.71 -6.35
CA ASN A 25 8.09 6.96 -5.91
C ASN A 25 8.64 7.49 -4.57
N GLN A 26 9.85 7.09 -4.17
CA GLN A 26 10.43 7.46 -2.85
C GLN A 26 10.50 8.98 -2.60
N LYS A 27 10.64 9.78 -3.66
CA LYS A 27 10.68 11.26 -3.58
C LYS A 27 9.30 11.90 -3.36
N GLU A 28 8.23 11.13 -3.52
CA GLU A 28 6.83 11.58 -3.46
C GLU A 28 6.15 11.20 -2.13
N ILE A 29 6.92 10.68 -1.17
CA ILE A 29 6.43 10.37 0.17
C ILE A 29 5.80 11.63 0.80
N PRO A 30 4.59 11.54 1.39
CA PRO A 30 3.86 10.31 1.68
C PRO A 30 3.15 9.68 0.47
N LEU A 31 3.22 8.35 0.36
CA LEU A 31 2.54 7.58 -0.67
C LEU A 31 1.22 7.04 -0.16
N THR A 32 0.19 6.98 -1.01
CA THR A 32 -1.11 6.39 -0.67
C THR A 32 -1.33 5.08 -1.43
N ILE A 33 -1.73 4.02 -0.74
CA ILE A 33 -2.19 2.77 -1.34
C ILE A 33 -3.66 2.55 -0.95
N ILE A 34 -4.52 2.28 -1.94
CA ILE A 34 -5.94 2.03 -1.78
C ILE A 34 -6.20 0.54 -2.02
N CYS A 35 -6.50 -0.19 -0.96
CA CYS A 35 -6.76 -1.62 -0.94
C CYS A 35 -8.25 -1.96 -1.18
N GLY A 36 -9.12 -0.94 -1.22
CA GLY A 36 -10.57 -1.12 -1.15
C GLY A 36 -11.04 -1.74 0.17
N ASN A 37 -12.25 -2.26 0.20
CA ASN A 37 -12.81 -2.89 1.42
C ASN A 37 -12.34 -4.35 1.63
N SER A 38 -11.12 -4.67 1.20
CA SER A 38 -10.57 -6.03 1.26
C SER A 38 -9.52 -6.16 2.36
N SER A 39 -9.85 -6.86 3.45
CA SER A 39 -8.87 -7.19 4.50
C SER A 39 -7.70 -8.01 3.96
N LYS A 40 -7.95 -8.88 2.96
CA LYS A 40 -6.86 -9.66 2.35
C LYS A 40 -5.90 -8.77 1.55
N MET A 41 -6.42 -7.74 0.88
CA MET A 41 -5.59 -6.78 0.16
C MET A 41 -4.74 -5.96 1.13
N VAL A 42 -5.33 -5.51 2.25
CA VAL A 42 -4.59 -4.84 3.33
C VAL A 42 -3.45 -5.73 3.83
N GLU A 43 -3.72 -6.99 4.17
CA GLU A 43 -2.70 -7.95 4.65
C GLU A 43 -1.55 -8.16 3.64
N LEU A 44 -1.86 -8.24 2.35
CA LEU A 44 -0.85 -8.40 1.30
C LEU A 44 0.02 -7.15 1.17
N VAL A 45 -0.58 -5.96 1.20
CA VAL A 45 0.15 -4.70 1.13
C VAL A 45 1.04 -4.52 2.37
N THR A 46 0.52 -4.80 3.57
CA THR A 46 1.32 -4.69 4.80
C THR A 46 2.48 -5.68 4.81
N THR A 47 2.29 -6.89 4.30
CA THR A 47 3.38 -7.88 4.15
C THR A 47 4.53 -7.34 3.28
N VAL A 48 4.20 -6.66 2.18
CA VAL A 48 5.22 -6.02 1.32
C VAL A 48 5.91 -4.87 2.07
N LEU A 49 5.14 -4.01 2.74
CA LEU A 49 5.67 -2.85 3.47
C LEU A 49 6.59 -3.25 4.63
N GLU A 50 6.23 -4.29 5.38
CA GLU A 50 7.05 -4.87 6.43
C GLU A 50 8.36 -5.44 5.88
N ARG A 51 8.30 -6.13 4.73
CA ARG A 51 9.48 -6.67 4.05
C ARG A 51 10.40 -5.57 3.53
N THR A 52 9.85 -4.45 3.05
CA THR A 52 10.63 -3.31 2.54
C THR A 52 11.11 -2.36 3.64
N GLY A 53 10.71 -2.58 4.90
CA GLY A 53 11.11 -1.76 6.04
C GLY A 53 10.43 -0.40 6.13
N SER A 54 9.27 -0.25 5.46
CA SER A 54 8.55 1.02 5.35
C SER A 54 7.76 1.35 6.62
N ASP A 55 7.82 2.59 7.11
CA ASP A 55 6.85 3.04 8.11
C ASP A 55 5.54 3.45 7.43
N TYR A 56 4.40 2.99 7.96
CA TYR A 56 3.10 3.27 7.38
C TYR A 56 1.99 3.39 8.44
N VAL A 57 0.86 3.95 8.02
CA VAL A 57 -0.37 4.03 8.82
C VAL A 57 -1.53 3.44 8.04
N GLU A 58 -2.27 2.55 8.70
CA GLU A 58 -3.54 2.00 8.22
C GLU A 58 -4.71 2.88 8.64
N GLY A 59 -5.58 3.21 7.67
CA GLY A 59 -6.86 3.83 7.91
C GLY A 59 -7.83 2.88 8.62
N LYS A 60 -8.66 3.42 9.50
CA LYS A 60 -9.63 2.68 10.31
C LYS A 60 -11.04 3.25 10.11
N GLY A 61 -12.07 2.47 10.41
CA GLY A 61 -13.45 2.92 10.30
C GLY A 61 -13.81 3.29 8.85
N LEU A 62 -14.20 4.55 8.63
CA LEU A 62 -14.55 5.05 7.29
C LEU A 62 -13.34 5.10 6.33
N ASP A 63 -12.11 5.11 6.87
CA ASP A 63 -10.88 5.13 6.07
C ASP A 63 -10.27 3.72 5.87
N PHE A 64 -11.00 2.66 6.24
CA PHE A 64 -10.53 1.29 6.08
C PHE A 64 -10.11 1.01 4.62
N GLY A 65 -8.96 0.34 4.46
CA GLY A 65 -8.39 0.03 3.15
C GLY A 65 -7.48 1.12 2.59
N ARG A 66 -7.37 2.29 3.23
CA ARG A 66 -6.35 3.29 2.89
C ARG A 66 -5.09 3.03 3.72
N ILE A 67 -3.95 2.92 3.06
CA ILE A 67 -2.63 2.85 3.70
C ILE A 67 -1.79 4.05 3.26
N THR A 68 -1.13 4.72 4.20
CA THR A 68 -0.24 5.85 3.92
C THR A 68 1.18 5.50 4.35
N VAL A 69 2.11 5.46 3.40
CA VAL A 69 3.54 5.21 3.65
C VAL A 69 4.23 6.54 3.97
N LEU A 70 5.00 6.56 5.05
CA LEU A 70 5.58 7.77 5.64
C LEU A 70 7.09 7.87 5.45
N THR A 71 7.79 6.74 5.37
CA THR A 71 9.25 6.62 5.20
C THR A 71 9.60 5.26 4.58
N LEU A 72 10.85 5.10 4.17
CA LEU A 72 11.48 3.86 3.69
C LEU A 72 12.80 3.63 4.41
#